data_AF-A0A812UQ67-F1
#
_entry.id   AF-A0A812UQ67-F1
#
_cell.length_a   1.000
_cell.length_b   1.000
_cell.length_c   1.000
_cell.angle_alpha   90.00
_cell.angle_beta   90.00
_cell.angle_gamma   90.00
#
_symmetry.space_group_name_H-M   'P 1'
#
loop_
_entity.id
_entity.type
_entity.pdbx_description
1 polymer ?
#
loop_
_entity_poly.entity_id
_entity_poly.type
_entity_poly.pdbx_seq_one_letter_code
_entity_poly.pdbx_strand_id
1 'polypeptide(L)'
;MVLANSNMLEISGFEHQLAANGQCSMSCRDRHLIDALVQGMIAQREELREKRDAESKKVEISTEIVDGYWQHLAAHQNWAGVHPGYGYMPIGIHGDDGRYNNAGDRVIIVTLNLILARDTGQNQQRYPLFCLREFISLGFDSLEPVLQQLRWSIDVLSTGLHPRLGADGQDFRGRSRAGHSQATLTAGNMSYEGQAYPCLNLKAYNGRLFFQYFNIVLRATLATSNALDDGLKKELTLACSCSTALCAFLDMCERSPRKLTIEQADTMHDSVQLFLKLYQLLVLQSHRRGIPRWKVVPKFHTLLHLVEDQRRELLNSRSYHTFLDEDYVGVFKQLCVQAPKQLLEFRCMTRFYLRVKAKR
;
A
#
# COMPACT_ATOMS: atom_id res chain seq x y z
N MET A 1 14.83 -7.58 1.54
CA MET A 1 15.80 -8.27 2.41
C MET A 1 15.18 -8.90 3.67
N VAL A 2 13.85 -8.80 3.93
CA VAL A 2 13.23 -9.46 5.09
C VAL A 2 12.45 -10.74 4.76
N LEU A 3 11.91 -10.89 3.54
CA LEU A 3 11.18 -12.11 3.14
C LEU A 3 12.07 -13.37 3.01
N ALA A 4 13.39 -13.22 2.87
CA ALA A 4 14.31 -14.35 2.73
C ALA A 4 14.94 -14.82 4.06
N ASN A 5 14.95 -13.97 5.10
CA ASN A 5 15.55 -14.33 6.40
C ASN A 5 14.58 -15.11 7.30
N SER A 6 13.26 -15.01 7.10
CA SER A 6 12.27 -15.77 7.87
C SER A 6 12.30 -17.27 7.55
N ASN A 7 12.50 -17.64 6.28
CA ASN A 7 12.50 -19.05 5.86
C ASN A 7 13.75 -19.82 6.36
N MET A 8 14.89 -19.13 6.57
CA MET A 8 16.10 -19.79 7.11
C MET A 8 16.04 -20.03 8.62
N LEU A 9 15.38 -19.15 9.38
CA LEU A 9 15.17 -19.34 10.82
C LEU A 9 14.19 -20.48 11.10
N GLU A 10 13.21 -20.69 10.21
CA GLU A 10 12.31 -21.84 10.29
C GLU A 10 13.01 -23.16 9.92
N ILE A 11 13.88 -23.18 8.91
CA ILE A 11 14.64 -24.40 8.52
C ILE A 11 15.69 -24.79 9.58
N SER A 12 16.45 -23.82 10.11
CA SER A 12 17.42 -24.09 11.20
C SER A 12 16.73 -24.44 12.53
N GLY A 13 15.55 -23.87 12.80
CA GLY A 13 14.68 -24.28 13.91
C GLY A 13 14.12 -25.70 13.74
N PHE A 14 13.85 -26.12 12.50
CA PHE A 14 13.39 -27.46 12.16
C PHE A 14 14.48 -28.53 12.39
N GLU A 15 15.74 -28.25 12.02
CA GLU A 15 16.88 -29.13 12.32
C GLU A 15 17.12 -29.28 13.83
N HIS A 16 17.03 -28.18 14.59
CA HIS A 16 17.16 -28.22 16.05
C HIS A 16 15.99 -28.95 16.73
N GLN A 17 14.75 -28.82 16.23
CA GLN A 17 13.59 -29.58 16.73
C GLN A 17 13.66 -31.06 16.39
N LEU A 18 14.15 -31.43 15.21
CA LEU A 18 14.35 -32.84 14.82
C LEU A 18 15.48 -33.49 15.62
N ALA A 19 16.59 -32.77 15.86
CA ALA A 19 17.68 -33.24 16.71
C ALA A 19 17.27 -33.39 18.19
N ALA A 20 16.44 -32.47 18.71
CA ALA A 20 15.97 -32.50 20.10
C ALA A 20 14.97 -33.62 20.39
N ASN A 21 14.22 -34.09 19.38
CA ASN A 21 13.18 -35.10 19.54
C ASN A 21 13.68 -36.56 19.40
N GLY A 22 14.98 -36.79 19.23
CA GLY A 22 15.58 -38.14 19.25
C GLY A 22 15.04 -39.12 18.20
N GLN A 23 14.27 -38.63 17.23
CA GLN A 23 13.67 -39.44 16.18
C GLN A 23 14.26 -39.08 14.82
N CYS A 24 14.65 -40.14 14.12
CA CYS A 24 14.95 -40.20 12.69
C CYS A 24 16.42 -40.00 12.31
N SER A 25 17.09 -41.12 12.06
CA SER A 25 18.21 -41.17 11.11
C SER A 25 17.66 -40.81 9.73
N MET A 26 17.66 -39.53 9.39
CA MET A 26 17.41 -39.09 8.02
C MET A 26 18.38 -39.83 7.10
N SER A 27 17.86 -40.43 6.04
CA SER A 27 18.69 -41.17 5.10
C SER A 27 19.67 -40.18 4.44
N CYS A 28 20.87 -40.65 4.09
CA CYS A 28 21.87 -39.82 3.39
C CYS A 28 21.27 -39.13 2.14
N ARG A 29 20.28 -39.78 1.52
CA ARG A 29 19.53 -39.28 0.36
C ARG A 29 18.68 -38.05 0.68
N ASP A 30 18.06 -37.98 1.86
CA ASP A 30 17.24 -36.84 2.27
C ASP A 30 18.10 -35.61 2.58
N ARG A 31 19.32 -35.82 3.10
CA ARG A 31 20.28 -34.74 3.37
C ARG A 31 20.74 -34.06 2.08
N HIS A 32 21.07 -34.84 1.05
CA HIS A 32 21.43 -34.30 -0.27
C HIS A 32 20.29 -33.51 -0.91
N LEU A 33 19.03 -33.89 -0.68
CA LEU A 33 17.88 -33.19 -1.23
C LEU A 33 17.67 -31.82 -0.56
N ILE A 34 17.85 -31.77 0.77
CA ILE A 34 17.81 -30.51 1.54
C ILE A 34 18.97 -29.60 1.14
N ASP A 35 20.19 -30.13 1.04
CA ASP A 35 21.36 -29.35 0.63
C ASP A 35 21.17 -28.76 -0.78
N ALA A 36 20.64 -29.55 -1.72
CA ALA A 36 20.34 -29.07 -3.08
C ALA A 36 19.27 -27.96 -3.08
N LEU A 37 18.23 -28.08 -2.24
CA LEU A 37 17.21 -27.04 -2.06
C LEU A 37 17.79 -25.76 -1.47
N VAL A 38 18.61 -25.87 -0.43
CA VAL A 38 19.28 -24.73 0.21
C VAL A 38 20.21 -24.02 -0.77
N GLN A 39 21.03 -24.78 -1.53
CA GLN A 39 21.91 -24.21 -2.55
C GLN A 39 21.12 -23.53 -3.68
N GLY A 40 20.00 -24.12 -4.12
CA GLY A 40 19.10 -23.48 -5.09
C GLY A 40 18.51 -22.16 -4.59
N MET A 41 18.11 -22.10 -3.32
CA MET A 41 17.60 -20.87 -2.69
C MET A 41 18.69 -19.80 -2.53
N ILE A 42 19.94 -20.18 -2.23
CA ILE A 42 21.08 -19.26 -2.16
C ILE A 42 21.38 -18.69 -3.55
N ALA A 43 21.46 -19.52 -4.58
CA ALA A 43 21.71 -19.09 -5.95
C ALA A 43 20.63 -18.13 -6.45
N GLN A 44 19.34 -18.45 -6.21
CA GLN A 44 18.23 -17.56 -6.57
C GLN A 44 18.31 -16.21 -5.83
N ARG A 45 18.78 -16.20 -4.57
CA ARG A 45 18.96 -14.97 -3.80
C ARG A 45 20.08 -14.10 -4.36
N GLU A 46 21.20 -14.69 -4.77
CA GLU A 46 22.31 -13.95 -5.38
C GLU A 46 21.91 -13.38 -6.74
N GLU A 47 21.22 -14.16 -7.57
CA GLU A 47 20.68 -13.69 -8.86
C GLU A 47 19.71 -12.50 -8.66
N LEU A 48 18.81 -12.59 -7.68
CA LEU A 48 17.89 -11.49 -7.33
C LEU A 48 18.64 -10.27 -6.77
N ARG A 49 19.76 -10.46 -6.07
CA ARG A 49 20.59 -9.37 -5.55
C ARG A 49 21.33 -8.67 -6.67
N GLU A 50 21.92 -9.41 -7.60
CA GLU A 50 22.61 -8.84 -8.77
C GLU A 50 21.63 -8.11 -9.69
N LYS A 51 20.46 -8.70 -9.98
CA LYS A 51 19.37 -8.01 -10.70
C LYS A 51 18.95 -6.73 -9.99
N ARG A 52 18.82 -6.75 -8.66
CA ARG A 52 18.47 -5.57 -7.87
C ARG A 52 19.56 -4.52 -7.87
N ASP A 53 20.82 -4.90 -7.72
CA ASP A 53 21.94 -3.95 -7.69
C ASP A 53 22.13 -3.33 -9.10
N ALA A 54 21.87 -4.11 -10.16
CA ALA A 54 21.77 -3.64 -11.55
C ALA A 54 20.54 -2.77 -11.85
N GLU A 55 19.42 -2.98 -11.16
CA GLU A 55 18.21 -2.14 -11.20
C GLU A 55 18.30 -0.91 -10.28
N SER A 56 19.20 -0.92 -9.28
CA SER A 56 19.46 0.21 -8.38
C SER A 56 20.22 1.35 -9.07
N LYS A 57 20.35 1.30 -10.40
CA LYS A 57 20.64 2.46 -11.24
C LYS A 57 19.89 3.65 -10.65
N LYS A 58 20.66 4.66 -10.23
CA LYS A 58 20.14 5.90 -9.65
C LYS A 58 18.89 6.29 -10.43
N VAL A 59 17.82 6.61 -9.71
CA VAL A 59 16.62 7.17 -10.33
C VAL A 59 17.02 8.52 -10.91
N GLU A 60 17.53 8.50 -12.14
CA GLU A 60 17.87 9.69 -12.91
C GLU A 60 16.55 10.21 -13.47
N ILE A 61 16.02 11.22 -12.79
CA ILE A 61 14.90 11.99 -13.31
C ILE A 61 15.53 13.04 -14.21
N SER A 62 15.35 12.86 -15.51
CA SER A 62 15.90 13.78 -16.50
C SER A 62 15.12 15.10 -16.55
N THR A 63 15.76 16.17 -17.02
CA THR A 63 15.13 17.48 -17.16
C THR A 63 13.89 17.40 -18.06
N GLU A 64 13.91 16.56 -19.10
CA GLU A 64 12.79 16.36 -20.02
C GLU A 64 11.55 15.79 -19.30
N ILE A 65 11.74 14.93 -18.28
CA ILE A 65 10.62 14.39 -17.50
C ILE A 65 10.01 15.49 -16.62
N VAL A 66 10.85 16.35 -16.04
CA VAL A 66 10.42 17.49 -15.22
C VAL A 66 9.66 18.50 -16.09
N ASP A 67 10.21 18.85 -17.25
CA ASP A 67 9.57 19.75 -18.21
C ASP A 67 8.24 19.18 -18.72
N GLY A 68 8.22 17.88 -19.05
CA GLY A 68 6.98 17.21 -19.48
C GLY A 68 5.89 17.25 -18.42
N TYR A 69 6.24 17.11 -17.13
CA TYR A 69 5.30 17.27 -16.03
C TYR A 69 4.74 18.70 -15.96
N TRP A 70 5.60 19.71 -16.00
CA TRP A 70 5.18 21.10 -15.90
C TRP A 70 4.38 21.59 -17.10
N GLN A 71 4.76 21.17 -18.32
CA GLN A 71 4.00 21.43 -19.53
C GLN A 71 2.60 20.80 -19.44
N HIS A 72 2.53 19.55 -18.99
CA HIS A 72 1.25 18.88 -18.76
C HIS A 72 0.42 19.66 -17.74
N LEU A 73 1.00 20.06 -16.60
CA LEU A 73 0.26 20.79 -15.56
C LEU A 73 -0.18 22.17 -16.05
N ALA A 74 0.68 22.92 -16.75
CA ALA A 74 0.36 24.22 -17.35
C ALA A 74 -0.77 24.15 -18.39
N ALA A 75 -0.87 23.05 -19.13
CA ALA A 75 -1.96 22.83 -20.07
C ALA A 75 -3.33 22.59 -19.38
N HIS A 76 -3.34 22.20 -18.10
CA HIS A 76 -4.56 21.88 -17.36
C HIS A 76 -4.85 22.84 -16.19
N GLN A 77 -3.87 23.65 -15.79
CA GLN A 77 -3.93 24.51 -14.60
C GLN A 77 -3.30 25.88 -14.90
N ASN A 78 -4.09 26.94 -14.81
CA ASN A 78 -3.68 28.30 -15.17
C ASN A 78 -2.50 28.83 -14.33
N TRP A 79 -2.34 28.35 -13.10
CA TRP A 79 -1.26 28.79 -12.21
C TRP A 79 0.08 28.13 -12.55
N ALA A 80 0.07 26.95 -13.17
CA ALA A 80 1.27 26.14 -13.30
C ALA A 80 2.29 26.74 -14.28
N GLY A 81 1.83 27.34 -15.38
CA GLY A 81 2.72 28.00 -16.37
C GLY A 81 3.46 29.24 -15.86
N VAL A 82 2.97 29.85 -14.77
CA VAL A 82 3.60 31.03 -14.12
C VAL A 82 4.15 30.70 -12.74
N HIS A 83 4.14 29.41 -12.35
CA HIS A 83 4.60 29.00 -11.04
C HIS A 83 6.12 29.25 -10.92
N PRO A 84 6.60 29.86 -9.81
CA PRO A 84 8.04 30.17 -9.64
C PRO A 84 8.93 28.92 -9.64
N GLY A 85 8.36 27.74 -9.36
CA GLY A 85 9.02 26.45 -9.43
C GLY A 85 8.93 25.73 -10.78
N TYR A 86 8.43 26.36 -11.85
CA TYR A 86 8.39 25.74 -13.18
C TYR A 86 9.79 25.30 -13.62
N GLY A 87 9.92 24.06 -14.11
CA GLY A 87 11.21 23.46 -14.49
C GLY A 87 12.02 22.86 -13.34
N TYR A 88 11.56 22.98 -12.09
CA TYR A 88 12.16 22.31 -10.93
C TYR A 88 11.45 21.01 -10.58
N MET A 89 12.12 20.12 -9.85
CA MET A 89 11.56 18.86 -9.36
C MET A 89 10.27 19.11 -8.56
N PRO A 90 9.10 18.61 -8.96
CA PRO A 90 7.88 18.78 -8.21
C PRO A 90 7.88 17.86 -6.98
N ILE A 91 7.60 18.46 -5.83
CA ILE A 91 7.48 17.76 -4.55
C ILE A 91 6.07 17.99 -4.02
N GLY A 92 5.41 16.91 -3.61
CA GLY A 92 4.09 16.97 -2.98
C GLY A 92 4.21 16.99 -1.46
N ILE A 93 3.34 17.75 -0.80
CA ILE A 93 3.12 17.66 0.64
C ILE A 93 1.69 17.19 0.84
N HIS A 94 1.49 16.15 1.64
CA HIS A 94 0.19 15.58 1.93
C HIS A 94 0.02 15.36 3.43
N GLY A 95 -1.07 15.85 4.00
CA GLY A 95 -1.45 15.65 5.39
C GLY A 95 -2.75 14.85 5.51
N ASP A 96 -2.79 13.89 6.43
CA ASP A 96 -3.98 13.09 6.75
C ASP A 96 -4.07 12.84 8.26
N ASP A 97 -5.25 12.53 8.78
CA ASP A 97 -5.49 12.22 10.20
C ASP A 97 -5.91 10.77 10.44
N GLY A 98 -5.41 10.17 11.52
CA GLY A 98 -5.70 8.78 11.87
C GLY A 98 -6.04 8.60 13.35
N ARG A 99 -7.15 7.92 13.65
CA ARG A 99 -7.50 7.53 15.02
C ARG A 99 -6.52 6.49 15.55
N TYR A 100 -5.79 6.78 16.62
CA TYR A 100 -4.76 5.89 17.16
C TYR A 100 -5.14 5.14 18.45
N ASN A 101 -6.27 5.46 19.08
CA ASN A 101 -6.76 4.73 20.25
C ASN A 101 -8.29 4.58 20.31
N ASN A 102 -8.76 3.80 21.29
CA ASN A 102 -10.20 3.55 21.51
C ASN A 102 -10.94 4.78 22.06
N ALA A 103 -10.24 5.77 22.62
CA ALA A 103 -10.87 6.98 23.13
C ALA A 103 -11.36 7.93 22.01
N GLY A 104 -10.82 7.79 20.79
CA GLY A 104 -11.16 8.70 19.70
C GLY A 104 -10.00 9.57 19.25
N ASP A 105 -8.89 9.56 19.99
CA ASP A 105 -7.79 10.48 19.72
C ASP A 105 -7.20 10.25 18.33
N ARG A 106 -6.97 11.36 17.64
CA ARG A 106 -6.42 11.41 16.27
C ARG A 106 -5.01 11.98 16.27
N VAL A 107 -4.23 11.53 15.29
CA VAL A 107 -2.91 12.06 14.97
C VAL A 107 -2.93 12.51 13.52
N ILE A 108 -2.49 13.75 13.27
CA ILE A 108 -2.23 14.30 11.95
C ILE A 108 -0.82 13.85 11.56
N ILE A 109 -0.66 13.36 10.34
CA ILE A 109 0.62 12.92 9.77
C ILE A 109 0.82 13.69 8.47
N VAL A 110 1.94 14.38 8.34
CA VAL A 110 2.30 15.07 7.11
C VAL A 110 3.46 14.36 6.45
N THR A 111 3.33 14.11 5.16
CA THR A 111 4.26 13.37 4.32
C THR A 111 4.73 14.23 3.14
N LEU A 112 5.98 14.02 2.74
CA LEU A 112 6.62 14.56 1.55
C LEU A 112 6.66 13.47 0.49
N ASN A 113 6.18 13.79 -0.71
CA ASN A 113 6.11 12.86 -1.83
C ASN A 113 6.97 13.36 -2.98
N LEU A 114 7.83 12.50 -3.54
CA LEU A 114 8.56 12.82 -4.76
C LEU A 114 7.71 12.41 -5.97
N ILE A 115 7.02 13.36 -6.59
CA ILE A 115 5.97 13.12 -7.59
C ILE A 115 6.49 12.36 -8.82
N LEU A 116 7.73 12.64 -9.24
CA LEU A 116 8.34 12.03 -10.42
C LEU A 116 9.28 10.86 -10.09
N ALA A 117 9.46 10.52 -8.81
CA ALA A 117 10.22 9.33 -8.46
C ALA A 117 9.45 8.09 -8.93
N ARG A 118 10.11 7.17 -9.63
CA ARG A 118 9.48 5.89 -10.01
C ARG A 118 9.37 5.00 -8.77
N ASP A 119 8.22 4.35 -8.62
CA ASP A 119 8.05 3.31 -7.60
C ASP A 119 8.88 2.09 -8.04
N THR A 120 10.02 1.88 -7.37
CA THR A 120 10.84 0.68 -7.59
C THR A 120 10.36 -0.51 -6.75
N GLY A 121 9.15 -0.43 -6.16
CA GLY A 121 8.54 -1.47 -5.33
C GLY A 121 9.16 -1.63 -3.94
N GLN A 122 10.32 -1.01 -3.68
CA GLN A 122 11.01 -1.05 -2.38
C GLN A 122 11.26 0.33 -1.75
N ASN A 123 11.26 1.39 -2.54
CA ASN A 123 11.45 2.75 -2.02
C ASN A 123 10.08 3.41 -1.82
N GLN A 124 9.74 3.67 -0.55
CA GLN A 124 8.62 4.53 -0.22
C GLN A 124 8.84 5.89 -0.90
N GLN A 125 7.92 6.29 -1.78
CA GLN A 125 7.91 7.64 -2.36
C GLN A 125 7.50 8.71 -1.33
N ARG A 126 7.09 8.27 -0.13
CA ARG A 126 6.49 9.07 0.92
C ARG A 126 7.38 9.10 2.14
N TYR A 127 7.78 10.30 2.53
CA TYR A 127 8.65 10.54 3.67
C TYR A 127 7.86 11.36 4.69
N PRO A 128 7.54 10.84 5.89
CA PRO A 128 6.90 11.66 6.90
C PRO A 128 7.84 12.81 7.23
N LEU A 129 7.26 13.99 7.35
CA LEU A 129 7.93 15.20 7.78
C LEU A 129 7.73 15.39 9.28
N PHE A 130 6.48 15.29 9.73
CA PHE A 130 6.14 15.37 11.14
C PHE A 130 4.76 14.74 11.40
N CYS A 131 4.46 14.56 12.68
CA CYS A 131 3.15 14.17 13.15
C CYS A 131 2.77 15.00 14.37
N LEU A 132 1.47 15.21 14.55
CA LEU A 132 0.94 16.06 15.61
C LEU A 132 -0.39 15.49 16.10
N ARG A 133 -0.61 15.41 17.41
CA ARG A 133 -1.94 15.07 17.92
C ARG A 133 -2.95 16.14 17.47
N GLU A 134 -4.12 15.71 17.03
CA GLU A 134 -5.10 16.65 16.45
C GLU A 134 -5.51 17.74 17.46
N PHE A 135 -5.71 17.38 18.73
CA PHE A 135 -6.15 18.33 19.76
C PHE A 135 -5.09 19.38 20.16
N ILE A 136 -3.82 19.18 19.83
CA ILE A 136 -2.77 20.20 20.02
C ILE A 136 -2.49 20.98 18.73
N SER A 137 -3.17 20.64 17.65
CA SER A 137 -3.06 21.37 16.38
C SER A 137 -3.70 22.74 16.52
N LEU A 138 -2.90 23.78 16.28
CA LEU A 138 -3.35 25.16 16.14
C LEU A 138 -3.63 25.49 14.66
N GLY A 139 -3.87 24.46 13.83
CA GLY A 139 -4.01 24.61 12.40
C GLY A 139 -2.70 25.05 11.75
N PHE A 140 -2.75 26.12 10.95
CA PHE A 140 -1.60 26.60 10.19
C PHE A 140 -0.42 27.00 11.09
N ASP A 141 -0.68 27.54 12.28
CA ASP A 141 0.37 27.96 13.22
C ASP A 141 1.22 26.79 13.73
N SER A 142 0.67 25.57 13.74
CA SER A 142 1.44 24.35 14.05
C SER A 142 2.22 23.81 12.84
N LEU A 143 1.77 24.12 11.62
CA LEU A 143 2.41 23.67 10.38
C LEU A 143 3.57 24.56 9.97
N GLU A 144 3.41 25.88 10.13
CA GLU A 144 4.29 26.90 9.60
C GLU A 144 5.76 26.70 10.02
N PRO A 145 6.11 26.44 11.30
CA PRO A 145 7.51 26.22 11.69
C PRO A 145 8.15 25.01 10.99
N VAL A 146 7.37 23.96 10.73
CA VAL A 146 7.87 22.77 10.04
C VAL A 146 8.07 23.04 8.55
N LEU A 147 7.14 23.78 7.94
CA LEU A 147 7.24 24.19 6.53
C LEU A 147 8.41 25.16 6.32
N GLN A 148 8.66 26.07 7.26
CA GLN A 148 9.84 26.95 7.25
C GLN A 148 11.14 26.15 7.29
N GLN A 149 11.24 25.17 8.20
CA GLN A 149 12.40 24.29 8.28
C GLN A 149 12.59 23.44 7.03
N LEU A 150 11.49 22.92 6.45
CA LEU A 150 11.53 22.17 5.21
C LEU A 150 12.00 23.03 4.04
N ARG A 151 11.41 24.22 3.88
CA ARG A 151 11.79 25.21 2.87
C ARG A 151 13.27 25.54 2.96
N TRP A 152 13.75 25.90 4.14
CA TRP A 152 15.17 26.17 4.37
C TRP A 152 16.04 24.98 3.98
N SER A 153 15.64 23.76 4.34
CA SER A 153 16.39 22.55 3.99
C SER A 153 16.46 22.32 2.47
N ILE A 154 15.37 22.59 1.76
CA ILE A 154 15.30 22.50 0.30
C ILE A 154 16.14 23.61 -0.37
N ASP A 155 16.12 24.84 0.15
CA ASP A 155 16.92 25.95 -0.37
C ASP A 155 18.43 25.70 -0.20
N VAL A 156 18.82 25.10 0.93
CA VAL A 156 20.20 24.64 1.16
C VAL A 156 20.58 23.54 0.16
N LEU A 157 19.71 22.56 -0.04
CA LEU A 157 19.95 21.47 -0.99
C LEU A 157 20.05 21.97 -2.44
N SER A 158 19.20 22.93 -2.83
CA SER A 158 19.14 23.44 -4.20
C SER A 158 20.35 24.29 -4.56
N THR A 159 20.89 25.04 -3.61
CA THR A 159 22.11 25.84 -3.80
C THR A 159 23.38 25.00 -3.74
N GLY A 160 23.33 23.85 -3.07
CA GLY A 160 24.52 23.01 -2.82
C GLY A 160 25.57 23.67 -1.93
N LEU A 161 25.25 24.83 -1.34
CA LEU A 161 26.14 25.58 -0.45
C LEU A 161 25.85 25.19 1.00
N HIS A 162 26.91 25.09 1.81
CA HIS A 162 26.73 24.90 3.24
C HIS A 162 26.02 26.14 3.83
N PRO A 163 24.91 25.97 4.57
CA PRO A 163 24.18 27.11 5.10
C PRO A 163 25.05 27.88 6.10
N ARG A 164 25.03 29.20 5.98
CA ARG A 164 25.54 30.10 7.03
C ARG A 164 24.50 30.35 8.11
N LEU A 165 23.24 30.48 7.70
CA LEU A 165 22.10 30.70 8.58
C LEU A 165 21.21 29.44 8.66
N GLY A 166 20.61 29.18 9.81
CA GLY A 166 19.56 28.21 10.06
C GLY A 166 18.20 28.68 9.54
N ALA A 167 17.17 27.85 9.71
CA ALA A 167 15.81 28.16 9.24
C ALA A 167 15.18 29.35 9.99
N ASP A 168 15.69 29.66 11.17
CA ASP A 168 15.33 30.81 12.01
C ASP A 168 16.11 32.09 11.64
N GLY A 169 17.01 32.02 10.65
CA GLY A 169 17.87 33.12 10.24
C GLY A 169 19.10 33.35 11.14
N GLN A 170 19.38 32.48 12.12
CA GLN A 170 20.56 32.57 13.01
C GLN A 170 21.74 31.74 12.50
N ASP A 171 22.97 31.91 12.98
CA ASP A 171 24.13 31.13 12.51
C ASP A 171 23.97 29.60 12.70
N PHE A 172 24.21 28.84 11.62
CA PHE A 172 24.04 27.38 11.58
C PHE A 172 25.23 26.62 12.24
N ARG A 173 24.96 25.77 13.23
CA ARG A 173 25.98 25.08 14.06
C ARG A 173 26.09 23.54 13.93
N GLY A 174 25.36 22.93 12.99
CA GLY A 174 25.51 21.54 12.50
C GLY A 174 25.64 20.38 13.52
N ARG A 175 24.56 19.66 13.86
CA ARG A 175 24.62 18.29 14.45
C ARG A 175 23.37 17.42 14.19
N SER A 176 23.56 16.18 13.67
CA SER A 176 23.25 14.88 14.34
C SER A 176 23.01 13.70 13.35
N ARG A 177 23.41 12.49 13.76
CA ARG A 177 23.45 11.19 13.03
C ARG A 177 22.33 10.22 13.46
N ALA A 178 21.93 9.29 12.56
CA ALA A 178 21.51 7.86 12.74
C ALA A 178 20.43 7.46 11.69
N GLY A 179 20.24 6.25 11.16
CA GLY A 179 20.69 4.87 11.44
C GLY A 179 19.50 3.89 11.32
N HIS A 180 19.42 3.08 10.25
CA HIS A 180 18.27 2.24 9.80
C HIS A 180 18.13 0.82 10.44
N SER A 181 16.90 0.23 10.45
CA SER A 181 16.65 -1.24 10.24
C SER A 181 15.19 -1.67 9.88
N GLN A 182 14.95 -2.72 9.09
CA GLN A 182 13.70 -3.10 8.35
C GLN A 182 12.55 -3.87 9.06
N ALA A 183 11.34 -3.94 8.39
CA ALA A 183 9.97 -4.43 8.72
C ALA A 183 9.50 -5.89 8.32
N THR A 184 8.47 -6.47 8.99
CA THR A 184 7.77 -7.80 8.80
C THR A 184 6.23 -7.61 8.85
N LEU A 185 5.43 -8.49 8.21
CA LEU A 185 4.00 -8.33 7.80
C LEU A 185 3.00 -9.37 8.39
N THR A 186 1.69 -9.05 8.47
CA THR A 186 0.51 -9.98 8.50
C THR A 186 -0.62 -9.47 7.59
N ALA A 187 -1.44 -10.34 7.00
CA ALA A 187 -2.22 -10.03 5.79
C ALA A 187 -3.77 -9.83 5.90
N GLY A 188 -4.44 -10.13 7.02
CA GLY A 188 -5.91 -9.96 7.14
C GLY A 188 -6.51 -10.18 8.54
N ASN A 189 -7.77 -9.75 8.76
CA ASN A 189 -8.51 -9.96 10.02
C ASN A 189 -10.00 -10.29 9.77
N MET A 190 -10.53 -11.34 10.40
CA MET A 190 -11.96 -11.69 10.36
C MET A 190 -12.75 -10.85 11.35
N SER A 191 -13.91 -10.34 10.94
CA SER A 191 -14.81 -9.54 11.78
C SER A 191 -16.27 -9.89 11.51
N TYR A 192 -17.17 -9.45 12.40
CA TYR A 192 -18.62 -9.54 12.22
C TYR A 192 -19.18 -8.12 12.22
N GLU A 193 -19.66 -7.66 11.07
CA GLU A 193 -20.31 -6.34 11.00
C GLU A 193 -21.77 -6.48 11.41
N GLY A 194 -22.18 -5.75 12.45
CA GLY A 194 -23.56 -5.76 12.95
C GLY A 194 -24.06 -7.12 13.44
N GLN A 195 -23.16 -8.04 13.83
CA GLN A 195 -23.46 -9.43 14.23
C GLN A 195 -24.15 -10.32 13.17
N ALA A 196 -24.42 -9.81 11.96
CA ALA A 196 -25.20 -10.52 10.94
C ALA A 196 -24.35 -11.01 9.75
N TYR A 197 -23.24 -10.33 9.44
CA TYR A 197 -22.46 -10.62 8.24
C TYR A 197 -20.98 -10.87 8.58
N PRO A 198 -20.47 -12.11 8.41
CA PRO A 198 -19.03 -12.35 8.52
C PRO A 198 -18.30 -11.57 7.42
N CYS A 199 -17.32 -10.77 7.81
CA CYS A 199 -16.53 -9.92 6.94
C CYS A 199 -15.04 -10.19 7.15
N LEU A 200 -14.35 -10.63 6.11
CA LEU A 200 -12.89 -10.68 6.10
C LEU A 200 -12.35 -9.32 5.68
N ASN A 201 -11.78 -8.58 6.64
CA ASN A 201 -11.14 -7.31 6.37
C ASN A 201 -9.71 -7.56 5.92
N LEU A 202 -9.42 -7.18 4.68
CA LEU A 202 -8.10 -7.29 4.08
C LEU A 202 -7.56 -5.90 3.81
N LYS A 203 -6.24 -5.75 3.89
CA LYS A 203 -5.58 -4.56 3.34
C LYS A 203 -5.81 -4.53 1.83
N ALA A 204 -6.07 -3.35 1.27
CA ALA A 204 -6.48 -3.19 -0.13
C ALA A 204 -5.54 -3.95 -1.10
N TYR A 205 -4.22 -3.86 -0.86
CA TYR A 205 -3.23 -4.57 -1.66
C TYR A 205 -3.40 -6.11 -1.62
N ASN A 206 -3.60 -6.70 -0.44
CA ASN A 206 -3.79 -8.15 -0.30
C ASN A 206 -5.21 -8.59 -0.67
N GLY A 207 -6.17 -7.68 -0.58
CA GLY A 207 -7.58 -7.90 -0.87
C GLY A 207 -7.80 -8.44 -2.28
N ARG A 208 -7.10 -7.90 -3.28
CA ARG A 208 -7.24 -8.35 -4.68
C ARG A 208 -6.79 -9.80 -4.89
N LEU A 209 -5.66 -10.21 -4.29
CA LEU A 209 -5.14 -11.58 -4.41
C LEU A 209 -6.09 -12.58 -3.76
N PHE A 210 -6.58 -12.24 -2.56
CA PHE A 210 -7.58 -13.05 -1.89
C PHE A 210 -8.87 -13.14 -2.69
N PHE A 211 -9.32 -12.04 -3.31
CA PHE A 211 -10.53 -12.04 -4.10
C PHE A 211 -10.42 -12.93 -5.35
N GLN A 212 -9.24 -12.95 -5.98
CA GLN A 212 -8.95 -13.88 -7.08
C GLN A 212 -8.95 -15.34 -6.61
N TYR A 213 -8.33 -15.63 -5.46
CA TYR A 213 -8.40 -16.96 -4.84
C TYR A 213 -9.85 -17.36 -4.53
N PHE A 214 -10.65 -16.47 -3.96
CA PHE A 214 -12.06 -16.70 -3.66
C PHE A 214 -12.87 -17.03 -4.92
N ASN A 215 -12.63 -16.34 -6.03
CA ASN A 215 -13.25 -16.65 -7.32
C ASN A 215 -12.88 -18.07 -7.82
N ILE A 216 -11.63 -18.51 -7.65
CA ILE A 216 -11.20 -19.88 -7.99
C ILE A 216 -11.95 -20.90 -7.13
N VAL A 217 -12.06 -20.66 -5.82
CA VAL A 217 -12.77 -21.55 -4.90
C VAL A 217 -14.26 -21.64 -5.25
N LEU A 218 -14.92 -20.53 -5.58
CA LEU A 218 -16.32 -20.52 -6.00
C LEU A 218 -16.55 -21.35 -7.26
N ARG A 219 -15.69 -21.21 -8.27
CA ARG A 219 -15.75 -22.00 -9.51
C ARG A 219 -15.57 -23.48 -9.24
N ALA A 220 -14.56 -23.85 -8.45
CA ALA A 220 -14.31 -25.24 -8.08
C ALA A 220 -15.49 -25.83 -7.31
N THR A 221 -16.06 -25.08 -6.37
CA THR A 221 -17.25 -25.50 -5.59
C THR A 221 -18.45 -25.76 -6.49
N LEU A 222 -18.75 -24.86 -7.44
CA LEU A 222 -19.85 -25.05 -8.39
C LEU A 222 -19.64 -26.26 -9.31
N ALA A 223 -18.39 -26.54 -9.68
CA ALA A 223 -18.07 -27.67 -10.56
C ALA A 223 -18.19 -29.04 -9.87
N THR A 224 -17.93 -29.11 -8.57
CA THR A 224 -17.93 -30.38 -7.81
C THR A 224 -19.23 -30.66 -7.07
N SER A 225 -20.05 -29.64 -6.83
CA SER A 225 -21.21 -29.78 -5.95
C SER A 225 -22.45 -30.25 -6.70
N ASN A 226 -22.66 -31.58 -6.71
CA ASN A 226 -23.86 -32.21 -7.28
C ASN A 226 -25.10 -32.12 -6.36
N ALA A 227 -24.91 -31.80 -5.08
CA ALA A 227 -25.95 -31.91 -4.04
C ALA A 227 -26.40 -30.55 -3.45
N LEU A 228 -26.21 -29.44 -4.17
CA LEU A 228 -26.68 -28.13 -3.70
C LEU A 228 -28.18 -27.97 -3.95
N ASP A 229 -28.89 -27.44 -2.96
CA ASP A 229 -30.21 -26.83 -3.17
C ASP A 229 -30.15 -25.85 -4.34
N ASP A 230 -31.17 -25.88 -5.21
CA ASP A 230 -31.26 -25.03 -6.40
C ASP A 230 -31.17 -23.54 -6.06
N GLY A 231 -31.74 -23.13 -4.92
CA GLY A 231 -31.64 -21.76 -4.43
C GLY A 231 -30.20 -21.35 -4.13
N LEU A 232 -29.46 -22.21 -3.42
CA LEU A 232 -28.04 -21.99 -3.11
C LEU A 232 -27.16 -22.07 -4.35
N LYS A 233 -27.44 -23.00 -5.26
CA LYS A 233 -26.72 -23.14 -6.53
C LYS A 233 -26.81 -21.85 -7.35
N LYS A 234 -28.02 -21.28 -7.51
CA LYS A 234 -28.24 -19.99 -8.17
C LYS A 234 -27.46 -18.85 -7.49
N GLU A 235 -27.47 -18.80 -6.17
CA GLU A 235 -26.76 -17.79 -5.39
C GLU A 235 -25.24 -17.89 -5.58
N LEU A 236 -24.67 -19.09 -5.51
CA LEU A 236 -23.23 -19.31 -5.74
C LEU A 236 -22.83 -19.02 -7.19
N THR A 237 -23.69 -19.33 -8.18
CA THR A 237 -23.47 -18.93 -9.57
C THR A 237 -23.38 -17.42 -9.70
N LEU A 238 -24.33 -16.68 -9.11
CA LEU A 238 -24.29 -15.21 -9.11
C LEU A 238 -23.04 -14.67 -8.42
N ALA A 239 -22.65 -15.23 -7.27
CA ALA A 239 -21.43 -14.84 -6.56
C ALA A 239 -20.16 -15.11 -7.38
N CYS A 240 -20.11 -16.24 -8.10
CA CYS A 240 -19.00 -16.59 -8.98
C CYS A 240 -18.90 -15.65 -10.19
N SER A 241 -20.04 -15.35 -10.84
CA SER A 241 -20.08 -14.41 -11.97
C SER A 241 -19.71 -12.99 -11.53
N CYS A 242 -20.22 -12.55 -10.39
CA CYS A 242 -19.89 -11.28 -9.76
C CYS A 242 -18.38 -11.19 -9.46
N SER A 243 -17.82 -12.22 -8.81
CA SER A 243 -16.39 -12.27 -8.49
C SER A 243 -15.52 -12.30 -9.75
N THR A 244 -15.95 -13.01 -10.79
CA THR A 244 -15.26 -13.04 -12.08
C THR A 244 -15.22 -11.67 -12.73
N ALA A 245 -16.33 -10.93 -12.75
CA ALA A 245 -16.40 -9.60 -13.33
C ALA A 245 -15.46 -8.62 -12.59
N LEU A 246 -15.45 -8.63 -11.26
CA LEU A 246 -14.52 -7.78 -10.50
C LEU A 246 -13.06 -8.22 -10.64
N CYS A 247 -12.78 -9.53 -10.75
CA CYS A 247 -11.42 -10.01 -11.05
C CYS A 247 -10.93 -9.53 -12.42
N ALA A 248 -11.82 -9.45 -13.43
CA ALA A 248 -11.46 -8.94 -14.75
C ALA A 248 -11.08 -7.46 -14.69
N PHE A 249 -11.84 -6.66 -13.93
CA PHE A 249 -11.46 -5.27 -13.65
C PHE A 249 -10.09 -5.17 -12.97
N LEU A 250 -9.87 -5.93 -11.89
CA LEU A 250 -8.62 -5.91 -11.13
C LEU A 250 -7.42 -6.36 -11.98
N ASP A 251 -7.53 -7.44 -12.75
CA ASP A 251 -6.47 -7.90 -13.65
C ASP A 251 -6.13 -6.86 -14.71
N MET A 252 -7.14 -6.22 -15.30
CA MET A 252 -6.93 -5.16 -16.27
C MET A 252 -6.24 -3.95 -15.63
N CYS A 253 -6.64 -3.54 -14.42
CA CYS A 253 -5.99 -2.45 -13.67
C CYS A 253 -4.53 -2.75 -13.37
N GLU A 254 -4.17 -4.01 -13.09
CA GLU A 254 -2.79 -4.41 -12.81
C GLU A 254 -1.90 -4.41 -14.06
N ARG A 255 -2.43 -4.85 -15.21
CA ARG A 255 -1.65 -4.99 -16.45
C ARG A 255 -1.59 -3.72 -17.29
N SER A 256 -2.57 -2.83 -17.13
CA SER A 256 -2.67 -1.64 -17.98
C SER A 256 -1.70 -0.54 -17.52
N PRO A 257 -1.13 0.23 -18.46
CA PRO A 257 -0.28 1.37 -18.13
C PRO A 257 -1.08 2.48 -17.42
N ARG A 258 -0.38 3.54 -16.99
CA ARG A 258 -1.00 4.72 -16.37
C ARG A 258 -2.04 5.37 -17.28
N LYS A 259 -1.72 5.54 -18.57
CA LYS A 259 -2.63 6.11 -19.57
C LYS A 259 -3.27 4.96 -20.35
N LEU A 260 -4.58 4.84 -20.22
CA LEU A 260 -5.36 3.76 -20.82
C LEU A 260 -5.66 4.03 -22.29
N THR A 261 -5.83 2.96 -23.07
CA THR A 261 -6.56 3.05 -24.33
C THR A 261 -8.07 3.11 -24.05
N ILE A 262 -8.86 3.53 -25.04
CA ILE A 262 -10.33 3.57 -24.92
C ILE A 262 -10.87 2.16 -24.65
N GLU A 263 -10.33 1.15 -25.33
CA GLU A 263 -10.76 -0.24 -25.18
C GLU A 263 -10.46 -0.77 -23.76
N GLN A 264 -9.30 -0.42 -23.19
CA GLN A 264 -8.96 -0.78 -21.81
C GLN A 264 -9.92 -0.13 -20.82
N ALA A 265 -10.16 1.18 -20.98
CA ALA A 265 -11.08 1.95 -20.16
C ALA A 265 -12.52 1.42 -20.21
N ASP A 266 -13.03 1.14 -21.42
CA ASP A 266 -14.35 0.55 -21.64
C ASP A 266 -14.45 -0.84 -21.01
N THR A 267 -13.44 -1.69 -21.19
CA THR A 267 -13.41 -3.05 -20.59
C THR A 267 -13.46 -2.99 -19.06
N MET A 268 -12.69 -2.09 -18.45
CA MET A 268 -12.69 -1.89 -17.00
C MET A 268 -14.06 -1.39 -16.50
N HIS A 269 -14.64 -0.41 -17.20
CA HIS A 269 -15.96 0.13 -16.89
C HIS A 269 -17.05 -0.94 -16.98
N ASP A 270 -17.10 -1.69 -18.08
CA ASP A 270 -18.12 -2.71 -18.33
C ASP A 270 -18.01 -3.87 -17.33
N SER A 271 -16.79 -4.23 -16.93
CA SER A 271 -16.54 -5.23 -15.89
C SER A 271 -17.12 -4.80 -14.54
N VAL A 272 -16.96 -3.54 -14.15
CA VAL A 272 -17.54 -3.00 -12.91
C VAL A 272 -19.06 -2.86 -13.01
N GLN A 273 -19.59 -2.39 -14.13
CA GLN A 273 -21.05 -2.34 -14.36
C GLN A 273 -21.69 -3.73 -14.23
N LEU A 274 -21.06 -4.74 -14.84
CA LEU A 274 -21.50 -6.12 -14.73
C LEU A 274 -21.43 -6.63 -13.29
N PHE A 275 -20.33 -6.36 -12.59
CA PHE A 275 -20.18 -6.68 -11.16
C PHE A 275 -21.33 -6.09 -10.33
N LEU A 276 -21.63 -4.80 -10.48
CA LEU A 276 -22.66 -4.10 -9.72
C LEU A 276 -24.06 -4.69 -9.97
N LYS A 277 -24.40 -4.94 -11.25
CA LYS A 277 -25.68 -5.57 -11.63
C LYS A 277 -25.80 -6.98 -11.05
N LEU A 278 -24.76 -7.80 -11.18
CA LEU A 278 -24.76 -9.16 -10.64
C LEU A 278 -24.81 -9.16 -9.11
N TYR A 279 -24.12 -8.24 -8.44
CA TYR A 279 -24.14 -8.12 -6.99
C TYR A 279 -25.52 -7.72 -6.48
N GLN A 280 -26.21 -6.79 -7.16
CA GLN A 280 -27.59 -6.44 -6.82
C GLN A 280 -28.51 -7.67 -6.92
N LEU A 281 -28.40 -8.45 -7.99
CA LEU A 281 -29.16 -9.69 -8.15
C LEU A 281 -28.82 -10.72 -7.07
N LEU A 282 -27.55 -10.86 -6.72
CA LEU A 282 -27.07 -11.75 -5.65
C LEU A 282 -27.70 -11.39 -4.30
N VAL A 283 -27.68 -10.11 -3.93
CA VAL A 283 -28.28 -9.62 -2.69
C VAL A 283 -29.79 -9.87 -2.70
N LEU A 284 -30.50 -9.54 -3.78
CA LEU A 284 -31.94 -9.78 -3.90
C LEU A 284 -32.30 -11.26 -3.81
N GLN A 285 -31.52 -12.13 -4.48
CA GLN A 285 -31.72 -13.58 -4.45
C GLN A 285 -31.56 -14.13 -3.03
N SER A 286 -30.53 -13.68 -2.32
CA SER A 286 -30.27 -14.08 -0.94
C SER A 286 -31.39 -13.63 0.02
N HIS A 287 -31.91 -12.41 -0.15
CA HIS A 287 -33.06 -11.93 0.63
C HIS A 287 -34.35 -12.71 0.32
N ARG A 288 -34.62 -13.03 -0.95
CA ARG A 288 -35.80 -13.84 -1.34
C ARG A 288 -35.79 -15.24 -0.73
N ARG A 289 -34.62 -15.81 -0.44
CA ARG A 289 -34.48 -17.09 0.27
C ARG A 289 -34.73 -16.99 1.78
N GLY A 290 -34.90 -15.79 2.32
CA GLY A 290 -34.99 -15.57 3.77
C GLY A 290 -33.66 -15.73 4.50
N ILE A 291 -32.53 -15.83 3.78
CA ILE A 291 -31.19 -16.00 4.35
C ILE A 291 -30.29 -14.91 3.77
N PRO A 292 -30.23 -13.71 4.38
CA PRO A 292 -29.45 -12.59 3.89
C PRO A 292 -27.95 -12.83 4.17
N ARG A 293 -27.27 -13.53 3.27
CA ARG A 293 -25.82 -13.80 3.32
C ARG A 293 -25.00 -12.64 2.77
N TRP A 294 -25.59 -11.87 1.84
CA TRP A 294 -24.92 -10.77 1.15
C TRP A 294 -25.54 -9.44 1.55
N LYS A 295 -24.70 -8.54 2.05
CA LYS A 295 -25.10 -7.19 2.45
C LYS A 295 -25.16 -6.26 1.25
N VAL A 296 -26.06 -5.29 1.27
CA VAL A 296 -25.94 -4.11 0.39
C VAL A 296 -24.73 -3.32 0.89
N VAL A 297 -23.78 -3.03 -0.01
CA VAL A 297 -22.60 -2.23 0.31
C VAL A 297 -22.76 -0.85 -0.33
N PRO A 298 -23.14 0.20 0.44
CA PRO A 298 -23.32 1.53 -0.13
C PRO A 298 -22.08 1.99 -0.89
N LYS A 299 -20.88 1.72 -0.35
CA LYS A 299 -19.58 2.13 -0.94
C LYS A 299 -19.33 1.61 -2.37
N PHE A 300 -20.09 0.65 -2.88
CA PHE A 300 -19.96 0.23 -4.28
C PHE A 300 -20.35 1.33 -5.28
N HIS A 301 -21.10 2.36 -4.88
CA HIS A 301 -21.30 3.54 -5.74
C HIS A 301 -19.99 4.30 -5.99
N THR A 302 -19.07 4.32 -5.03
CA THR A 302 -17.76 4.97 -5.20
C THR A 302 -16.93 4.24 -6.26
N LEU A 303 -17.07 2.91 -6.36
CA LEU A 303 -16.42 2.12 -7.41
C LEU A 303 -16.98 2.47 -8.80
N LEU A 304 -18.28 2.79 -8.91
CA LEU A 304 -18.88 3.26 -10.15
C LEU A 304 -18.26 4.59 -10.59
N HIS A 305 -18.23 5.60 -9.71
CA HIS A 305 -17.62 6.89 -10.03
C HIS A 305 -16.15 6.76 -10.41
N LEU A 306 -15.41 5.89 -9.71
CA LEU A 306 -14.00 5.62 -10.03
C LEU A 306 -13.83 5.13 -11.48
N VAL A 307 -14.67 4.20 -11.95
CA VAL A 307 -14.56 3.71 -13.33
C VAL A 307 -15.12 4.67 -14.37
N GLU A 308 -16.10 5.50 -14.02
CA GLU A 308 -16.60 6.60 -14.86
C GLU A 308 -15.51 7.65 -15.09
N ASP A 309 -14.83 8.07 -14.03
CA ASP A 309 -13.71 9.02 -14.10
C ASP A 309 -12.53 8.43 -14.86
N GLN A 310 -12.15 7.18 -14.56
CA GLN A 310 -11.10 6.46 -15.29
C GLN A 310 -11.41 6.33 -16.78
N ARG A 311 -12.69 6.12 -17.15
CA ARG A 311 -13.13 6.05 -18.55
C ARG A 311 -13.08 7.41 -19.23
N ARG A 312 -13.50 8.47 -18.54
CA ARG A 312 -13.49 9.85 -19.04
C ARG A 312 -12.06 10.37 -19.25
N GLU A 313 -11.18 10.10 -18.28
CA GLU A 313 -9.83 10.67 -18.24
C GLU A 313 -8.78 9.77 -18.87
N LEU A 314 -9.14 8.51 -19.17
CA LEU A 314 -8.23 7.48 -19.66
C LEU A 314 -7.01 7.31 -18.75
N LEU A 315 -7.21 7.42 -17.43
CA LEU A 315 -6.17 7.26 -16.42
C LEU A 315 -6.48 6.07 -15.52
N ASN A 316 -5.55 5.13 -15.45
CA ASN A 316 -5.66 3.96 -14.59
C ASN A 316 -5.68 4.38 -13.11
N SER A 317 -6.75 4.05 -12.41
CA SER A 317 -6.96 4.32 -10.98
C SER A 317 -5.84 3.81 -10.08
N ARG A 318 -5.11 2.78 -10.50
CA ARG A 318 -3.91 2.30 -9.83
C ARG A 318 -2.86 3.41 -9.61
N SER A 319 -2.77 4.34 -10.54
CA SER A 319 -1.71 5.35 -10.56
C SER A 319 -1.96 6.56 -9.66
N TYR A 320 -3.19 6.75 -9.18
CA TYR A 320 -3.57 7.91 -8.38
C TYR A 320 -4.43 7.58 -7.15
N HIS A 321 -4.79 6.32 -6.91
CA HIS A 321 -5.47 5.94 -5.67
C HIS A 321 -4.56 6.18 -4.45
N THR A 322 -5.18 6.44 -3.30
CA THR A 322 -4.49 6.75 -2.03
C THR A 322 -4.30 5.52 -1.13
N PHE A 323 -4.42 4.29 -1.64
CA PHE A 323 -4.30 3.08 -0.81
C PHE A 323 -2.94 2.94 -0.10
N LEU A 324 -1.87 3.41 -0.73
CA LEU A 324 -0.54 3.43 -0.10
C LEU A 324 -0.49 4.41 1.08
N ASP A 325 -1.24 5.51 0.98
CA ASP A 325 -1.37 6.59 1.95
C ASP A 325 -2.08 6.05 3.20
N GLU A 326 -3.19 5.34 2.98
CA GLU A 326 -3.96 4.72 4.06
C GLU A 326 -3.16 3.62 4.77
N ASP A 327 -2.45 2.77 4.01
CA ASP A 327 -1.56 1.77 4.60
C ASP A 327 -0.42 2.41 5.41
N TYR A 328 0.10 3.55 4.92
CA TYR A 328 1.11 4.33 5.60
C TYR A 328 0.61 4.88 6.94
N VAL A 329 -0.61 5.44 6.99
CA VAL A 329 -1.27 5.88 8.24
C VAL A 329 -1.39 4.71 9.22
N GLY A 330 -1.73 3.51 8.73
CA GLY A 330 -1.80 2.30 9.55
C GLY A 330 -0.48 1.91 10.21
N VAL A 331 0.63 2.02 9.49
CA VAL A 331 1.99 1.78 10.04
C VAL A 331 2.32 2.84 11.08
N PHE A 332 2.05 4.11 10.78
CA PHE A 332 2.36 5.21 11.69
C PHE A 332 1.53 5.13 12.99
N LYS A 333 0.26 4.76 12.88
CA LYS A 333 -0.61 4.46 14.03
C LYS A 333 0.01 3.43 14.98
N GLN A 334 0.61 2.36 14.46
CA GLN A 334 1.27 1.35 15.31
C GLN A 334 2.46 1.94 16.07
N LEU A 335 3.21 2.86 15.46
CA LEU A 335 4.28 3.59 16.15
C LEU A 335 3.72 4.46 17.27
N CYS A 336 2.61 5.18 17.00
CA CYS A 336 1.91 6.01 17.99
C CYS A 336 1.42 5.21 19.19
N VAL A 337 0.79 4.05 18.98
CA VAL A 337 0.29 3.18 20.07
C VAL A 337 1.42 2.77 21.03
N GLN A 338 2.64 2.61 20.53
CA GLN A 338 3.78 2.18 21.33
C GLN A 338 4.59 3.33 21.92
N ALA A 339 4.27 4.58 21.60
CA ALA A 339 5.01 5.74 22.05
C ALA A 339 4.42 6.26 23.38
N PRO A 340 5.25 6.62 24.38
CA PRO A 340 4.76 7.31 25.57
C PRO A 340 4.03 8.61 25.18
N LYS A 341 2.84 8.85 25.74
CA LYS A 341 1.99 10.01 25.38
C LYS A 341 2.71 11.37 25.45
N GLN A 342 3.62 11.53 26.42
CA GLN A 342 4.38 12.78 26.62
C GLN A 342 5.44 13.02 25.54
N LEU A 343 5.87 11.98 24.84
CA LEU A 343 6.94 12.01 23.84
C LEU A 343 6.47 11.45 22.49
N LEU A 344 5.15 11.47 22.25
CA LEU A 344 4.54 10.77 21.13
C LEU A 344 5.16 11.22 19.80
N GLU A 345 5.18 12.53 19.56
CA GLU A 345 5.67 13.15 18.34
C GLU A 345 7.15 12.80 18.09
N PHE A 346 8.00 13.03 19.11
CA PHE A 346 9.42 12.74 19.03
C PHE A 346 9.72 11.25 18.83
N ARG A 347 9.06 10.36 19.59
CA ARG A 347 9.32 8.91 19.55
C ARG A 347 8.75 8.28 18.28
N CYS A 348 7.62 8.74 17.77
CA CYS A 348 7.06 8.26 16.50
C CYS A 348 7.98 8.60 15.33
N MET A 349 8.40 9.87 15.22
CA MET A 349 9.32 10.29 14.15
C MET A 349 10.67 9.59 14.27
N THR A 350 11.22 9.51 15.49
CA THR A 350 12.49 8.80 15.73
C THR A 350 12.40 7.33 15.35
N ARG A 351 11.34 6.62 15.77
CA ARG A 351 11.15 5.20 15.40
C ARG A 351 10.94 5.02 13.92
N PHE A 352 10.21 5.93 13.28
CA PHE A 352 10.03 5.91 11.83
C PHE A 352 11.37 6.04 11.10
N TYR A 353 12.16 7.08 11.40
CA TYR A 353 13.43 7.35 10.72
C TYR A 353 14.49 6.30 11.02
N LEU A 354 14.57 5.81 12.25
CA LEU A 354 15.44 4.68 12.61
C LEU A 354 14.91 3.34 12.06
N ARG A 355 13.72 3.36 11.44
CA ARG A 355 12.95 2.21 10.98
C ARG A 355 12.71 1.17 12.10
N VAL A 356 12.80 1.57 13.37
CA VAL A 356 12.56 0.70 14.53
C VAL A 356 11.14 0.19 14.43
N LYS A 357 11.03 -1.07 14.04
CA LYS A 357 9.76 -1.75 13.89
C LYS A 357 9.03 -1.73 15.22
N ALA A 358 7.74 -1.45 15.16
CA ALA A 358 6.85 -1.74 16.27
C ALA A 358 7.02 -3.23 16.62
N LYS A 359 7.50 -3.56 17.83
CA LYS A 359 7.48 -4.96 18.30
C LYS A 359 6.01 -5.32 18.39
N ARG A 360 5.56 -6.26 17.56
CA ARG A 360 4.20 -6.79 17.67
C ARG A 360 4.02 -7.58 18.95
#